data_AF-A0A0L8FP90-F1
#
_entry.id   AF-A0A0L8FP90-F1
#
_cell.length_a   1.000
_cell.length_b   1.000
_cell.length_c   1.000
_cell.angle_alpha   90.00
_cell.angle_beta   90.00
_cell.angle_gamma   90.00
#
_symmetry.space_group_name_H-M   'P 1'
#
loop_
_entity.id
_entity.type
_entity.pdbx_description
1 polymer ?
#
loop_
_entity_poly.entity_id
_entity_poly.type
_entity_poly.pdbx_seq_one_letter_code
_entity_poly.pdbx_strand_id
1 'polypeptide(L)'
;YFPYLKEISLNACWQITADGVLRFLEILPELESVKFKINSGLSLNDVRSERAMSEGARIIQSVADSEFSSLVTVLCLHFVPIEMEELWDLVKKFQNLKKLCISNCEHLHGIRLLSSSLQKLYLYNLWNVVFVSVEADSLRVTEIDYGLESIEHLELFSSKLRRVAVNGSDVLRTLNIRSQRLTILELSYCEEIEMNSLKETLQNNPSIICLKLGCISQDSLTLDEFTIPNVQELCLLADFACETLHIRSPTLRLLHTESESDIITVSHVYIIANHLCKVALIGLPSLKTMTIQCVSVDSIELNLCSDDQLVLDSCVIQALTVVGFLRFFDCKLNLLSICTPLARTIVLYRCQMTDYVLQMALIGCSNIAHLNLEKCRNLEKVAIQQCLLRYLNMFGCSQLQQLYLDCPELLALNLGECAESIRLFLKGIEQDLTELCCQKYVVFPHESVRWTHSFPPQIYAFN
;
A
#
# COMPACT_ATOMS: atom_id res chain seq x y z
N TYR A 1 -15.41 37.60 31.36
CA TYR A 1 -16.25 36.62 32.07
C TYR A 1 -17.17 35.98 31.04
N PHE A 2 -17.09 34.66 30.87
CA PHE A 2 -17.78 33.91 29.82
C PHE A 2 -18.67 32.82 30.46
N PRO A 3 -19.83 33.18 31.02
CA PRO A 3 -20.61 32.27 31.88
C PRO A 3 -21.18 31.04 31.17
N TYR A 4 -21.29 31.07 29.83
CA TYR A 4 -21.85 29.98 29.03
C TYR A 4 -20.77 29.18 28.26
N LEU A 5 -19.50 29.37 28.62
CA LEU A 5 -18.39 28.73 27.92
C LEU A 5 -18.26 27.26 28.34
N LYS A 6 -18.60 26.35 27.42
CA LYS A 6 -18.62 24.89 27.65
C LYS A 6 -17.31 24.18 27.29
N GLU A 7 -16.54 24.74 26.37
CA GLU A 7 -15.32 24.11 25.87
C GLU A 7 -14.19 25.12 25.72
N ILE A 8 -12.98 24.73 26.15
CA ILE A 8 -11.76 25.51 25.96
C ILE A 8 -10.67 24.65 25.33
N SER A 9 -9.90 25.26 24.43
CA SER A 9 -8.61 24.74 24.00
C SER A 9 -7.51 25.77 24.28
N LEU A 10 -6.53 25.37 25.10
CA LEU A 10 -5.31 26.14 25.35
C LEU A 10 -4.22 25.60 24.43
N ASN A 11 -3.84 26.40 23.42
CA ASN A 11 -2.88 26.00 22.40
C ASN A 11 -1.73 27.02 22.31
N ALA A 12 -0.49 26.52 22.34
CA ALA A 12 0.72 27.34 22.22
C ALA A 12 0.79 28.50 23.27
N CYS A 13 0.25 28.29 24.47
CA CYS A 13 0.20 29.29 25.53
C CYS A 13 1.50 29.30 26.37
N TRP A 14 2.65 29.65 25.76
CA TRP A 14 3.98 29.45 26.38
C TRP A 14 4.29 30.31 27.62
N GLN A 15 3.47 31.32 27.92
CA GLN A 15 3.64 32.18 29.10
C GLN A 15 2.61 31.92 30.21
N ILE A 16 1.68 30.99 29.99
CA ILE A 16 0.67 30.67 30.99
C ILE A 16 1.33 29.92 32.15
N THR A 17 0.85 30.18 33.37
CA THR A 17 1.32 29.51 34.59
C THR A 17 0.27 28.53 35.09
N ALA A 18 0.69 27.53 35.88
CA ALA A 18 -0.22 26.58 36.51
C ALA A 18 -1.32 27.29 37.33
N ASP A 19 -0.95 28.24 38.18
CA ASP A 19 -1.89 29.06 38.96
C ASP A 19 -2.82 29.90 38.08
N GLY A 20 -2.33 30.37 36.94
CA GLY A 20 -3.11 31.13 35.98
C GLY A 20 -4.17 30.26 35.31
N VAL A 21 -3.82 29.02 34.95
CA VAL A 21 -4.76 28.04 34.41
C VAL A 21 -5.83 27.69 35.44
N LEU A 22 -5.45 27.33 36.67
CA LEU A 22 -6.42 26.92 37.70
C LEU A 22 -7.42 28.05 38.00
N ARG A 23 -6.94 29.27 38.25
CA ARG A 23 -7.82 30.44 38.46
C ARG A 23 -8.72 30.73 37.26
N PHE A 24 -8.24 30.47 36.04
CA PHE A 24 -9.05 30.62 34.84
C PHE A 24 -10.14 29.56 34.73
N LEU A 25 -9.88 28.32 35.14
CA LEU A 25 -10.89 27.25 35.18
C LEU A 25 -11.94 27.49 36.28
N GLU A 26 -11.52 27.96 37.46
CA GLU A 26 -12.40 28.28 38.60
C GLU A 26 -13.49 29.31 38.26
N ILE A 27 -13.21 30.27 37.37
CA ILE A 27 -14.18 31.31 36.97
C ILE A 27 -15.17 30.83 35.89
N LEU A 28 -15.11 29.57 35.47
CA LEU A 28 -15.91 28.99 34.37
C LEU A 28 -16.74 27.79 34.86
N PRO A 29 -17.85 28.03 35.59
CA PRO A 29 -18.62 26.97 36.24
C PRO A 29 -19.34 26.02 35.27
N GLU A 30 -19.61 26.46 34.03
CA GLU A 30 -20.32 25.67 33.01
C GLU A 30 -19.36 24.92 32.05
N LEU A 31 -18.07 24.82 32.42
CA LEU A 31 -17.06 24.19 31.58
C LEU A 31 -17.21 22.67 31.60
N GLU A 32 -17.41 22.08 30.41
CA GLU A 32 -17.63 20.63 30.25
C GLU A 32 -16.38 19.92 29.70
N SER A 33 -15.53 20.64 28.97
CA SER A 33 -14.36 20.04 28.30
C SER A 33 -13.19 21.01 28.17
N VAL A 34 -11.99 20.51 28.47
CA VAL A 34 -10.73 21.23 28.33
C VAL A 34 -9.76 20.44 27.45
N LYS A 35 -9.12 21.15 26.52
CA LYS A 35 -8.08 20.63 25.64
C LYS A 35 -6.77 21.36 25.93
N PHE A 36 -5.78 20.64 26.42
CA PHE A 36 -4.44 21.15 26.64
C PHE A 36 -3.52 20.76 25.49
N LYS A 37 -2.93 21.75 24.81
CA LYS A 37 -1.86 21.56 23.84
C LYS A 37 -0.62 22.31 24.30
N ILE A 38 0.06 21.71 25.26
CA ILE A 38 1.21 22.29 25.97
C ILE A 38 2.38 22.36 24.99
N ASN A 39 2.95 23.56 24.84
CA ASN A 39 4.14 23.84 24.03
C ASN A 39 4.04 23.44 22.55
N SER A 40 2.83 23.31 22.02
CA SER A 40 2.66 23.12 20.58
C SER A 40 3.28 24.29 19.81
N GLY A 41 4.09 23.98 18.79
CA GLY A 41 4.81 24.97 17.99
C GLY A 41 5.93 25.72 18.71
N LEU A 42 6.34 25.30 19.91
CA LEU A 42 7.43 25.92 20.65
C LEU A 42 8.75 25.79 19.87
N SER A 43 9.42 26.91 19.60
CA SER A 43 10.72 26.91 18.95
C SER A 43 11.83 26.73 19.98
N LEU A 44 12.72 25.75 19.80
CA LEU A 44 13.86 25.53 20.71
C LEU A 44 14.83 26.74 20.77
N ASN A 45 14.82 27.59 19.75
CA ASN A 45 15.65 28.80 19.71
C ASN A 45 15.04 30.01 20.44
N ASP A 46 13.79 29.90 20.93
CA ASP A 46 13.15 30.97 21.69
C ASP A 46 13.64 30.96 23.15
N VAL A 47 14.07 32.12 23.65
CA VAL A 47 14.56 32.31 25.01
C VAL A 47 13.55 31.94 26.11
N ARG A 48 12.26 31.82 25.76
CA ARG A 48 11.18 31.44 26.69
C ARG A 48 11.02 29.93 26.80
N SER A 49 11.65 29.15 25.94
CA SER A 49 11.37 27.72 25.79
C SER A 49 11.65 26.92 27.05
N GLU A 50 12.80 27.09 27.69
CA GLU A 50 13.13 26.39 28.94
C GLU A 50 12.09 26.62 30.04
N ARG A 51 11.63 27.86 30.19
CA ARG A 51 10.56 28.21 31.14
C ARG A 51 9.23 27.58 30.73
N ALA A 52 8.86 27.62 29.45
CA ALA A 52 7.61 27.05 28.95
C ALA A 52 7.57 25.52 29.09
N MET A 53 8.71 24.84 28.89
CA MET A 53 8.87 23.40 29.12
C MET A 53 8.62 23.05 30.59
N SER A 54 9.30 23.75 31.50
CA SER A 54 9.16 23.54 32.95
C SER A 54 7.76 23.85 33.47
N GLU A 55 7.17 24.94 32.98
CA GLU A 55 5.82 25.36 33.39
C GLU A 55 4.74 24.44 32.80
N GLY A 56 4.98 23.87 31.62
CA GLY A 56 4.10 22.86 31.02
C GLY A 56 3.86 21.65 31.91
N ALA A 57 4.91 21.12 32.53
CA ALA A 57 4.82 20.02 33.49
C ALA A 57 4.04 20.40 34.76
N ARG A 58 4.25 21.62 35.26
CA ARG A 58 3.50 22.14 36.42
C ARG A 58 2.02 22.31 36.13
N ILE A 59 1.67 22.86 34.97
CA ILE A 59 0.27 23.06 34.56
C ILE A 59 -0.48 21.73 34.55
N ILE A 60 0.07 20.70 33.90
CA ILE A 60 -0.62 19.41 33.79
C ILE A 60 -0.76 18.72 35.14
N GLN A 61 0.28 18.80 35.99
CA GLN A 61 0.24 18.23 37.34
C GLN A 61 -0.80 18.95 38.22
N SER A 62 -0.78 20.28 38.26
CA SER A 62 -1.73 21.08 39.03
C SER A 62 -3.18 20.86 38.58
N VAL A 63 -3.43 20.72 37.28
CA VAL A 63 -4.77 20.39 36.77
C VAL A 63 -5.16 18.97 37.12
N ALA A 64 -4.25 18.00 37.03
CA ALA A 64 -4.50 16.61 37.41
C ALA A 64 -4.84 16.45 38.89
N ASP A 65 -4.21 17.24 39.76
CA ASP A 65 -4.45 17.26 41.21
C ASP A 65 -5.68 18.09 41.63
N SER A 66 -6.31 18.79 40.68
CA SER A 66 -7.50 19.60 40.91
C SER A 66 -8.82 18.87 40.59
N GLU A 67 -9.94 19.48 40.95
CA GLU A 67 -11.28 19.02 40.58
C GLU A 67 -11.56 19.06 39.06
N PHE A 68 -10.77 19.85 38.31
CA PHE A 68 -10.93 20.01 36.85
C PHE A 68 -10.31 18.88 36.02
N SER A 69 -9.62 17.92 36.66
CA SER A 69 -9.00 16.77 35.98
C SER A 69 -10.00 15.99 35.11
N SER A 70 -11.23 15.85 35.58
CA SER A 70 -12.32 15.19 34.85
C SER A 70 -12.77 15.93 33.59
N LEU A 71 -12.46 17.23 33.45
CA LEU A 71 -12.82 18.01 32.26
C LEU A 71 -11.83 17.80 31.10
N VAL A 72 -10.64 17.25 31.36
CA VAL A 72 -9.60 17.12 30.34
C VAL A 72 -9.95 16.02 29.34
N THR A 73 -10.20 16.41 28.09
CA THR A 73 -10.54 15.47 27.00
C THR A 73 -9.44 15.29 25.97
N VAL A 74 -8.52 16.25 25.86
CA VAL A 74 -7.36 16.18 24.96
C VAL A 74 -6.13 16.70 25.70
N LEU A 75 -5.06 15.91 25.64
CA LEU A 75 -3.75 16.28 26.14
C LEU A 75 -2.71 16.09 25.03
N CYS A 76 -2.07 17.18 24.63
CA CYS A 76 -0.87 17.14 23.80
C CYS A 76 0.30 17.70 24.62
N LEU A 77 1.34 16.88 24.77
CA LEU A 77 2.58 17.21 25.45
C LEU A 77 3.69 17.33 24.40
N HIS A 78 4.26 18.52 24.25
CA HIS A 78 5.40 18.76 23.37
C HIS A 78 6.55 19.32 24.22
N PHE A 79 7.74 18.72 24.19
CA PHE A 79 8.88 19.21 24.99
C PHE A 79 8.54 19.38 26.49
N VAL A 80 7.74 18.48 27.05
CA VAL A 80 7.43 18.52 28.49
C VAL A 80 8.38 17.55 29.19
N PRO A 81 9.19 18.00 30.16
CA PRO A 81 10.02 17.09 30.95
C PRO A 81 9.08 16.28 31.85
N ILE A 82 8.76 15.06 31.41
CA ILE A 82 7.86 14.16 32.11
C ILE A 82 8.47 12.76 32.14
N GLU A 83 8.44 12.14 33.31
CA GLU A 83 8.88 10.76 33.50
C GLU A 83 7.72 9.77 33.29
N MET A 84 8.03 8.48 33.17
CA MET A 84 7.04 7.44 32.91
C MET A 84 5.95 7.36 34.00
N GLU A 85 6.34 7.38 35.27
CA GLU A 85 5.40 7.26 36.41
C GLU A 85 4.47 8.48 36.49
N GLU A 86 5.01 9.67 36.21
CA GLU A 86 4.22 10.91 36.15
C GLU A 86 3.18 10.83 35.02
N LEU A 87 3.58 10.40 33.82
CA LEU A 87 2.66 10.23 32.70
C LEU A 87 1.55 9.21 33.02
N TRP A 88 1.90 8.08 33.63
CA TRP A 88 0.94 7.08 34.08
C TRP A 88 -0.09 7.67 35.05
N ASP A 89 0.38 8.38 36.08
CA ASP A 89 -0.47 9.02 37.08
C ASP A 89 -1.39 10.10 36.49
N LEU A 90 -0.88 10.92 35.56
CA LEU A 90 -1.69 11.92 34.86
C LEU A 90 -2.82 11.26 34.07
N VAL A 91 -2.52 10.24 33.27
CA VAL A 91 -3.52 9.56 32.43
C VAL A 91 -4.57 8.85 33.27
N LYS A 92 -4.20 8.31 34.43
CA LYS A 92 -5.13 7.72 35.40
C LYS A 92 -6.08 8.75 36.01
N LYS A 93 -5.61 9.98 36.27
CA LYS A 93 -6.42 11.08 36.82
C LYS A 93 -7.35 11.70 35.78
N PHE A 94 -6.94 11.78 34.51
CA PHE A 94 -7.76 12.33 33.43
C PHE A 94 -8.78 11.31 32.91
N GLN A 95 -9.81 11.02 33.70
CA GLN A 95 -10.82 9.98 33.44
C GLN A 95 -11.59 10.16 32.11
N ASN A 96 -11.66 11.38 31.58
CA ASN A 96 -12.33 11.69 30.30
C ASN A 96 -11.37 11.93 29.13
N LEU A 97 -10.07 11.60 29.28
CA LEU A 97 -9.05 11.80 28.27
C LEU A 97 -9.34 10.95 27.02
N LYS A 98 -9.77 11.58 25.92
CA LYS A 98 -10.09 10.90 24.66
C LYS A 98 -8.89 10.84 23.71
N LYS A 99 -7.98 11.82 23.77
CA LYS A 99 -6.79 11.88 22.91
C LYS A 99 -5.56 12.26 23.72
N LEU A 100 -4.51 11.45 23.56
CA LEU A 100 -3.17 11.73 24.06
C LEU A 100 -2.21 11.85 22.87
N CYS A 101 -1.40 12.89 22.87
CA CYS A 101 -0.33 13.12 21.91
C CYS A 101 0.93 13.48 22.69
N ILE A 102 2.02 12.78 22.45
CA ILE A 102 3.29 13.03 23.16
C ILE A 102 4.36 13.19 22.10
N SER A 103 5.16 14.25 22.21
CA SER A 103 6.31 14.41 21.33
C SER A 103 7.50 15.11 21.95
N ASN A 104 8.70 14.72 21.54
CA ASN A 104 9.95 15.35 21.95
C ASN A 104 10.07 15.47 23.49
N CYS A 105 9.58 14.50 24.25
CA CYS A 105 9.69 14.46 25.71
C CYS A 105 10.94 13.66 26.10
N GLU A 106 12.07 14.34 26.27
CA GLU A 106 13.40 13.70 26.36
C GLU A 106 13.59 12.84 27.61
N HIS A 107 12.91 13.14 28.72
CA HIS A 107 13.01 12.35 29.96
C HIS A 107 12.15 11.08 29.95
N LEU A 108 11.39 10.85 28.89
CA LEU A 108 10.51 9.70 28.78
C LEU A 108 11.30 8.50 28.23
N HIS A 109 11.64 7.55 29.11
CA HIS A 109 12.36 6.32 28.75
C HIS A 109 11.44 5.13 28.43
N GLY A 110 10.17 5.22 28.81
CA GLY A 110 9.18 4.17 28.62
C GLY A 110 7.78 4.75 28.73
N ILE A 111 6.82 4.07 28.09
CA ILE A 111 5.41 4.45 28.16
C ILE A 111 4.64 3.25 28.64
N ARG A 112 4.04 3.39 29.82
CA ARG A 112 3.00 2.50 30.31
C ARG A 112 1.72 3.31 30.41
N LEU A 113 0.61 2.82 29.89
CA LEU A 113 -0.68 3.52 29.97
C LEU A 113 -1.80 2.55 30.30
N LEU A 114 -2.65 2.93 31.26
CA LEU A 114 -3.91 2.27 31.56
C LEU A 114 -5.04 3.30 31.51
N SER A 115 -5.97 3.18 30.57
CA SER A 115 -7.06 4.14 30.41
C SER A 115 -8.34 3.52 29.87
N SER A 116 -9.47 3.77 30.55
CA SER A 116 -10.78 3.33 30.07
C SER A 116 -11.39 4.26 29.00
N SER A 117 -10.89 5.49 28.87
CA SER A 117 -11.47 6.54 28.03
C SER A 117 -10.62 6.93 26.81
N LEU A 118 -9.32 6.63 26.82
CA LEU A 118 -8.41 6.97 25.73
C LEU A 118 -8.87 6.34 24.42
N GLN A 119 -9.06 7.16 23.38
CA GLN A 119 -9.53 6.73 22.06
C GLN A 119 -8.46 6.86 20.98
N LYS A 120 -7.53 7.81 21.15
CA LYS A 120 -6.46 8.09 20.19
C LYS A 120 -5.14 8.30 20.91
N LEU A 121 -4.11 7.61 20.47
CA LEU A 121 -2.74 7.76 20.94
C LEU A 121 -1.83 8.12 19.77
N TYR A 122 -1.04 9.18 19.96
CA TYR A 122 -0.05 9.65 19.00
C TYR A 122 1.28 9.82 19.71
N LEU A 123 2.32 9.13 19.24
CA LEU A 123 3.67 9.18 19.80
C LEU A 123 4.62 9.63 18.70
N TYR A 124 5.30 10.74 18.93
CA TYR A 124 6.08 11.41 17.89
C TYR A 124 7.47 11.82 18.37
N ASN A 125 8.56 11.49 17.65
CA ASN A 125 9.93 11.90 18.03
C ASN A 125 10.26 11.62 19.51
N LEU A 126 10.09 10.38 19.96
CA LEU A 126 10.39 9.96 21.33
C LEU A 126 11.63 9.06 21.35
N TRP A 127 12.78 9.65 21.01
CA TRP A 127 14.05 8.97 20.75
C TRP A 127 14.57 8.08 21.90
N ASN A 128 14.16 8.34 23.14
CA ASN A 128 14.65 7.69 24.35
C ASN A 128 13.68 6.61 24.86
N VAL A 129 12.50 6.48 24.25
CA VAL A 129 11.48 5.52 24.67
C VAL A 129 11.86 4.14 24.18
N VAL A 130 12.16 3.24 25.12
CA VAL A 130 12.58 1.86 24.82
C VAL A 130 11.40 0.90 24.70
N PHE A 131 10.30 1.18 25.40
CA PHE A 131 9.11 0.35 25.34
C PHE A 131 7.82 1.17 25.44
N VAL A 132 6.77 0.64 24.82
CA VAL A 132 5.41 1.19 24.86
C VAL A 132 4.45 0.05 25.18
N SER A 133 3.75 0.14 26.31
CA SER A 133 2.72 -0.82 26.74
C SER A 133 1.44 -0.07 27.11
N VAL A 134 0.38 -0.30 26.32
CA VAL A 134 -0.88 0.44 26.43
C VAL A 134 -2.04 -0.53 26.58
N GLU A 135 -2.73 -0.45 27.71
CA GLU A 135 -3.99 -1.14 27.96
C GLU A 135 -5.12 -0.11 28.01
N ALA A 136 -5.91 -0.04 26.94
CA ALA A 136 -6.96 0.96 26.84
C ALA A 136 -8.20 0.46 26.11
N ASP A 137 -9.24 0.12 26.86
CA ASP A 137 -10.50 -0.47 26.35
C ASP A 137 -11.19 0.35 25.25
N SER A 138 -11.00 1.67 25.26
CA SER A 138 -11.63 2.58 24.31
C SER A 138 -10.74 3.00 23.15
N LEU A 139 -9.48 2.55 23.11
CA LEU A 139 -8.49 2.94 22.10
C LEU A 139 -8.97 2.49 20.72
N ARG A 140 -8.91 3.40 19.74
CA ARG A 140 -9.37 3.15 18.36
C ARG A 140 -8.25 3.34 17.35
N VAL A 141 -7.34 4.26 17.64
CA VAL A 141 -6.25 4.63 16.73
C VAL A 141 -4.97 4.80 17.55
N THR A 142 -3.90 4.15 17.09
CA THR A 142 -2.54 4.39 17.56
C THR A 142 -1.67 4.70 16.36
N GLU A 143 -0.85 5.73 16.48
CA GLU A 143 0.12 6.15 15.49
C GLU A 143 1.45 6.43 16.19
N ILE A 144 2.50 5.79 15.72
CA ILE A 144 3.87 5.88 16.21
C ILE A 144 4.72 6.24 14.99
N ASP A 145 5.32 7.43 14.97
CA ASP A 145 6.08 7.94 13.82
C ASP A 145 7.55 7.52 13.80
N TYR A 146 8.22 7.98 12.75
CA TYR A 146 9.67 7.96 12.63
C TYR A 146 10.26 8.89 13.71
N GLY A 147 11.06 8.33 14.62
CA GLY A 147 11.63 9.10 15.74
C GLY A 147 11.54 8.40 17.10
N LEU A 148 11.00 7.18 17.14
CA LEU A 148 11.19 6.27 18.27
C LEU A 148 12.41 5.36 18.03
N GLU A 149 13.58 5.96 17.82
CA GLU A 149 14.83 5.27 17.46
C GLU A 149 15.33 4.24 18.50
N SER A 150 14.71 4.17 19.68
CA SER A 150 15.05 3.20 20.73
C SER A 150 13.93 2.18 21.02
N ILE A 151 12.78 2.22 20.33
CA ILE A 151 11.64 1.35 20.68
C ILE A 151 11.93 -0.12 20.36
N GLU A 152 12.23 -0.92 21.38
CA GLU A 152 12.42 -2.37 21.20
C GLU A 152 11.12 -3.16 21.36
N HIS A 153 10.17 -2.66 22.17
CA HIS A 153 8.97 -3.39 22.55
C HIS A 153 7.69 -2.55 22.43
N LEU A 154 6.71 -3.07 21.69
CA LEU A 154 5.39 -2.47 21.55
C LEU A 154 4.26 -3.45 21.91
N GLU A 155 3.49 -3.09 22.92
CA GLU A 155 2.29 -3.81 23.35
C GLU A 155 1.05 -2.90 23.32
N LEU A 156 0.01 -3.32 22.61
CA LEU A 156 -1.26 -2.59 22.52
C LEU A 156 -2.44 -3.53 22.77
N PHE A 157 -3.14 -3.34 23.87
CA PHE A 157 -4.31 -4.12 24.26
C PHE A 157 -5.57 -3.25 24.24
N SER A 158 -6.49 -3.54 23.32
CA SER A 158 -7.76 -2.84 23.27
C SER A 158 -8.83 -3.55 22.44
N SER A 159 -10.02 -3.71 23.02
CA SER A 159 -11.18 -4.30 22.33
C SER A 159 -11.75 -3.44 21.19
N LYS A 160 -11.40 -2.14 21.12
CA LYS A 160 -11.95 -1.19 20.14
C LYS A 160 -10.93 -0.68 19.12
N LEU A 161 -9.67 -1.13 19.16
CA LEU A 161 -8.62 -0.69 18.26
C LEU A 161 -9.00 -1.02 16.82
N ARG A 162 -8.91 -0.05 15.91
CA ARG A 162 -9.28 -0.20 14.49
C ARG A 162 -8.12 0.00 13.55
N ARG A 163 -7.20 0.90 13.91
CA ARG A 163 -6.03 1.24 13.12
C ARG A 163 -4.80 1.34 14.02
N VAL A 164 -3.74 0.70 13.58
CA VAL A 164 -2.39 0.86 14.14
C VAL A 164 -1.45 1.17 12.98
N ALA A 165 -0.70 2.26 13.11
CA ALA A 165 0.40 2.61 12.22
C ALA A 165 1.66 2.76 13.08
N VAL A 166 2.69 1.98 12.76
CA VAL A 166 3.95 1.92 13.51
C VAL A 166 5.10 2.08 12.55
N ASN A 167 5.93 3.07 12.82
CA ASN A 167 7.29 3.10 12.34
C ASN A 167 8.19 2.52 13.45
N GLY A 168 8.87 1.41 13.15
CA GLY A 168 9.73 0.71 14.10
C GLY A 168 11.11 1.34 14.30
N SER A 169 11.45 2.36 13.50
CA SER A 169 12.76 3.03 13.48
C SER A 169 13.93 2.03 13.46
N ASP A 170 13.74 0.92 12.75
CA ASP A 170 14.66 -0.22 12.55
C ASP A 170 15.13 -0.94 13.83
N VAL A 171 14.54 -0.64 15.00
CA VAL A 171 14.92 -1.24 16.29
C VAL A 171 13.81 -2.07 16.95
N LEU A 172 12.58 -2.00 16.43
CA LEU A 172 11.44 -2.71 16.99
C LEU A 172 11.59 -4.22 16.87
N ARG A 173 11.82 -4.90 18.00
CA ARG A 173 11.99 -6.36 18.09
C ARG A 173 10.69 -7.09 18.34
N THR A 174 9.91 -6.65 19.31
CA THR A 174 8.68 -7.35 19.70
C THR A 174 7.45 -6.50 19.47
N LEU A 175 6.46 -7.09 18.81
CA LEU A 175 5.15 -6.52 18.52
C LEU A 175 4.07 -7.43 19.10
N ASN A 176 3.28 -6.94 20.05
CA ASN A 176 2.14 -7.64 20.64
C ASN A 176 0.91 -6.74 20.63
N ILE A 177 0.15 -6.80 19.55
CA ILE A 177 -1.12 -6.08 19.44
C ILE A 177 -2.25 -7.08 19.63
N ARG A 178 -3.25 -6.76 20.44
CA ARG A 178 -4.46 -7.58 20.58
C ARG A 178 -5.72 -6.74 20.50
N SER A 179 -6.53 -7.01 19.49
CA SER A 179 -7.83 -6.40 19.29
C SER A 179 -8.75 -7.28 18.46
N GLN A 180 -10.04 -7.29 18.82
CA GLN A 180 -11.08 -7.95 18.04
C GLN A 180 -11.59 -7.08 16.86
N ARG A 181 -11.11 -5.85 16.73
CA ARG A 181 -11.63 -4.85 15.78
C ARG A 181 -10.54 -4.21 14.92
N LEU A 182 -9.29 -4.65 15.02
CA LEU A 182 -8.18 -4.10 14.26
C LEU A 182 -8.39 -4.42 12.79
N THR A 183 -8.70 -3.41 11.98
CA THR A 183 -8.98 -3.55 10.54
C THR A 183 -7.78 -3.19 9.67
N ILE A 184 -6.92 -2.27 10.15
CA ILE A 184 -5.77 -1.76 9.42
C ILE A 184 -4.54 -1.87 10.32
N LEU A 185 -3.52 -2.57 9.83
CA LEU A 185 -2.20 -2.63 10.43
C LEU A 185 -1.17 -2.16 9.41
N GLU A 186 -0.43 -1.13 9.76
CA GLU A 186 0.64 -0.54 8.95
C GLU A 186 1.94 -0.60 9.75
N LEU A 187 2.95 -1.27 9.20
CA LEU A 187 4.28 -1.45 9.78
C LEU A 187 5.30 -0.92 8.79
N SER A 188 6.18 -0.02 9.22
CA SER A 188 7.27 0.55 8.40
C SER A 188 8.55 0.58 9.24
N TYR A 189 9.72 0.45 8.61
CA TYR A 189 11.04 0.49 9.25
C TYR A 189 11.11 -0.44 10.46
N CYS A 190 10.72 -1.70 10.26
CA CYS A 190 10.67 -2.74 11.29
C CYS A 190 11.69 -3.84 10.99
N GLU A 191 12.92 -3.46 10.61
CA GLU A 191 13.96 -4.41 10.19
C GLU A 191 14.16 -5.51 11.26
N GLU A 192 14.38 -5.14 12.52
CA GLU A 192 14.69 -6.07 13.62
C GLU A 192 13.48 -6.84 14.20
N ILE A 193 12.29 -6.78 13.59
CA ILE A 193 11.09 -7.41 14.16
C ILE A 193 11.17 -8.93 14.15
N GLU A 194 10.93 -9.54 15.30
CA GLU A 194 10.88 -10.99 15.44
C GLU A 194 9.65 -11.56 14.71
N MET A 195 9.87 -12.48 13.78
CA MET A 195 8.78 -13.07 12.99
C MET A 195 7.74 -13.81 13.81
N ASN A 196 8.14 -14.43 14.92
CA ASN A 196 7.18 -15.08 15.81
C ASN A 196 6.23 -14.06 16.42
N SER A 197 6.75 -12.88 16.80
CA SER A 197 5.96 -11.77 17.32
C SER A 197 5.01 -11.20 16.27
N LEU A 198 5.49 -11.02 15.04
CA LEU A 198 4.65 -10.58 13.92
C LEU A 198 3.53 -11.60 13.63
N LYS A 199 3.86 -12.90 13.55
CA LYS A 199 2.89 -13.97 13.32
C LYS A 199 1.85 -14.05 14.43
N GLU A 200 2.27 -14.01 15.69
CA GLU A 200 1.36 -14.01 16.84
C GLU A 200 0.43 -12.78 16.79
N THR A 201 0.97 -11.59 16.47
CA THR A 201 0.15 -10.39 16.29
C THR A 201 -0.87 -10.57 15.17
N LEU A 202 -0.49 -11.07 14.00
CA LEU A 202 -1.45 -11.27 12.90
C LEU A 202 -2.52 -12.31 13.26
N GLN A 203 -2.14 -13.41 13.92
CA GLN A 203 -3.06 -14.47 14.37
C GLN A 203 -4.04 -13.98 15.45
N ASN A 204 -3.57 -13.14 16.38
CA ASN A 204 -4.39 -12.57 17.45
C ASN A 204 -5.38 -11.50 16.95
N ASN A 205 -5.22 -11.02 15.72
CA ASN A 205 -6.06 -9.99 15.12
C ASN A 205 -6.70 -10.47 13.80
N PRO A 206 -7.59 -11.48 13.85
CA PRO A 206 -8.22 -12.02 12.64
C PRO A 206 -9.13 -10.99 11.93
N SER A 207 -9.43 -9.84 12.53
CA SER A 207 -10.23 -8.78 11.89
C SER A 207 -9.43 -7.91 10.90
N ILE A 208 -8.12 -8.11 10.75
CA ILE A 208 -7.30 -7.31 9.83
C ILE A 208 -7.77 -7.57 8.39
N ILE A 209 -8.14 -6.48 7.70
CA ILE A 209 -8.59 -6.49 6.31
C ILE A 209 -7.51 -5.90 5.41
N CYS A 210 -6.84 -4.84 5.86
CA CYS A 210 -5.77 -4.16 5.14
C CYS A 210 -4.47 -4.27 5.95
N LEU A 211 -3.46 -4.89 5.34
CA LEU A 211 -2.12 -5.03 5.88
C LEU A 211 -1.15 -4.23 5.00
N LYS A 212 -0.44 -3.27 5.59
CA LYS A 212 0.61 -2.53 4.90
C LYS A 212 1.95 -2.83 5.54
N LEU A 213 2.92 -3.23 4.73
CA LEU A 213 4.22 -3.70 5.18
C LEU A 213 5.33 -2.91 4.49
N GLY A 214 6.23 -2.35 5.30
CA GLY A 214 7.51 -1.79 4.93
C GLY A 214 8.65 -2.75 5.25
N CYS A 215 9.79 -2.23 5.69
CA CYS A 215 11.00 -3.00 5.95
C CYS A 215 10.75 -4.03 7.07
N ILE A 216 11.02 -5.30 6.79
CA ILE A 216 10.95 -6.42 7.73
C ILE A 216 12.12 -7.33 7.38
N SER A 217 13.16 -7.44 8.23
CA SER A 217 14.44 -8.10 7.88
C SER A 217 14.31 -9.60 7.66
N GLN A 218 13.94 -9.95 6.43
CA GLN A 218 13.76 -11.32 6.00
C GLN A 218 14.13 -11.41 4.52
N ASP A 219 15.03 -12.32 4.17
CA ASP A 219 15.21 -12.70 2.77
C ASP A 219 13.91 -13.27 2.19
N SER A 220 13.07 -13.92 3.02
CA SER A 220 11.78 -14.43 2.60
C SER A 220 10.66 -14.23 3.62
N LEU A 221 9.58 -13.59 3.18
CA LEU A 221 8.35 -13.41 3.94
C LEU A 221 7.27 -14.36 3.43
N THR A 222 6.72 -15.19 4.34
CA THR A 222 5.61 -16.09 4.04
C THR A 222 4.36 -15.69 4.82
N LEU A 223 3.29 -15.36 4.09
CA LEU A 223 1.97 -15.02 4.62
C LEU A 223 0.95 -16.06 4.15
N ASP A 224 0.53 -16.94 5.04
CA ASP A 224 -0.42 -18.02 4.74
C ASP A 224 -1.82 -17.78 5.34
N GLU A 225 -2.75 -18.67 5.03
CA GLU A 225 -4.16 -18.58 5.45
C GLU A 225 -4.35 -18.68 6.98
N PHE A 226 -3.36 -19.20 7.70
CA PHE A 226 -3.37 -19.24 9.16
C PHE A 226 -2.85 -17.94 9.77
N THR A 227 -1.88 -17.31 9.13
CA THR A 227 -1.29 -16.04 9.58
C THR A 227 -2.19 -14.86 9.24
N ILE A 228 -2.79 -14.84 8.05
CA ILE A 228 -3.60 -13.72 7.55
C ILE A 228 -4.99 -14.17 7.04
N PRO A 229 -5.84 -14.75 7.90
CA PRO A 229 -7.07 -15.44 7.47
C PRO A 229 -8.07 -14.56 6.71
N ASN A 230 -8.16 -13.27 7.05
CA ASN A 230 -9.17 -12.35 6.50
C ASN A 230 -8.58 -11.15 5.75
N VAL A 231 -7.27 -11.12 5.50
CA VAL A 231 -6.63 -10.01 4.80
C VAL A 231 -7.10 -9.98 3.34
N GLN A 232 -7.71 -8.87 2.97
CA GLN A 232 -8.21 -8.61 1.62
C GLN A 232 -7.29 -7.70 0.82
N GLU A 233 -6.52 -6.85 1.48
CA GLU A 233 -5.60 -5.90 0.87
C GLU A 233 -4.21 -6.01 1.50
N LEU A 234 -3.21 -6.22 0.65
CA LEU A 234 -1.79 -6.17 1.01
C LEU A 234 -1.12 -5.05 0.22
N CYS A 235 -0.58 -4.06 0.94
CA CYS A 235 0.18 -2.96 0.37
C CYS A 235 1.65 -3.08 0.77
N LEU A 236 2.56 -3.07 -0.20
CA LEU A 236 4.00 -2.97 0.04
C LEU A 236 4.39 -1.48 0.06
N LEU A 237 4.91 -1.01 1.20
CA LEU A 237 5.33 0.38 1.39
C LEU A 237 6.70 0.64 0.74
N ALA A 238 7.06 1.91 0.60
CA ALA A 238 8.30 2.33 -0.04
C ALA A 238 9.58 1.71 0.55
N ASP A 239 9.58 1.44 1.85
CA ASP A 239 10.68 0.84 2.60
C ASP A 239 10.62 -0.70 2.64
N PHE A 240 9.69 -1.34 1.93
CA PHE A 240 9.57 -2.80 1.93
C PHE A 240 10.87 -3.46 1.49
N ALA A 241 11.42 -4.30 2.37
CA ALA A 241 12.70 -4.98 2.16
C ALA A 241 12.53 -6.47 2.38
N CYS A 242 12.36 -7.21 1.29
CA CYS A 242 12.32 -8.66 1.27
C CYS A 242 12.71 -9.16 -0.13
N GLU A 243 13.52 -10.20 -0.25
CA GLU A 243 13.88 -10.76 -1.56
C GLU A 243 12.73 -11.59 -2.14
N THR A 244 12.07 -12.39 -1.29
CA THR A 244 11.06 -13.36 -1.70
C THR A 244 9.76 -13.26 -0.89
N LEU A 245 8.67 -12.89 -1.56
CA LEU A 245 7.34 -12.78 -0.97
C LEU A 245 6.45 -13.96 -1.37
N HIS A 246 6.07 -14.79 -0.41
CA HIS A 246 5.10 -15.88 -0.57
C HIS A 246 3.78 -15.53 0.09
N ILE A 247 2.70 -15.52 -0.69
CA ILE A 247 1.35 -15.22 -0.20
C ILE A 247 0.43 -16.39 -0.56
N ARG A 248 -0.22 -16.97 0.46
CA ARG A 248 -1.29 -17.95 0.32
C ARG A 248 -2.49 -17.46 1.11
N SER A 249 -3.40 -16.73 0.47
CA SER A 249 -4.60 -16.22 1.14
C SER A 249 -5.84 -16.38 0.26
N PRO A 250 -6.83 -17.17 0.67
CA PRO A 250 -8.07 -17.32 -0.07
C PRO A 250 -8.94 -16.05 -0.07
N THR A 251 -8.67 -15.11 0.86
CA THR A 251 -9.43 -13.86 1.04
C THR A 251 -8.77 -12.65 0.39
N LEU A 252 -7.50 -12.76 -0.04
CA LEU A 252 -6.79 -11.67 -0.70
C LEU A 252 -7.49 -11.25 -2.00
N ARG A 253 -7.79 -9.96 -2.11
CA ARG A 253 -8.42 -9.31 -3.26
C ARG A 253 -7.47 -8.35 -3.96
N LEU A 254 -6.62 -7.65 -3.21
CA LEU A 254 -5.78 -6.57 -3.69
C LEU A 254 -4.34 -6.79 -3.20
N LEU A 255 -3.39 -6.83 -4.13
CA LEU A 255 -1.97 -6.71 -3.85
C LEU A 255 -1.44 -5.52 -4.64
N HIS A 256 -0.83 -4.55 -3.96
CA HIS A 256 -0.21 -3.44 -4.66
C HIS A 256 1.01 -2.89 -3.92
N THR A 257 1.84 -2.15 -4.65
CA THR A 257 2.86 -1.27 -4.07
C THR A 257 2.27 0.11 -3.75
N GLU A 258 2.90 0.83 -2.85
CA GLU A 258 2.63 2.25 -2.64
C GLU A 258 2.98 3.03 -3.92
N SER A 259 2.23 4.08 -4.22
CA SER A 259 2.47 4.89 -5.41
C SER A 259 3.80 5.62 -5.32
N GLU A 260 4.52 5.73 -6.44
CA GLU A 260 5.73 6.56 -6.59
C GLU A 260 6.97 6.06 -5.81
N SER A 261 6.95 4.83 -5.30
CA SER A 261 8.11 4.24 -4.61
C SER A 261 8.74 3.09 -5.40
N ASP A 262 10.07 3.07 -5.44
CA ASP A 262 10.84 1.95 -5.98
C ASP A 262 11.30 1.01 -4.86
N ILE A 263 10.80 -0.22 -4.87
CA ILE A 263 11.21 -1.30 -3.98
C ILE A 263 12.22 -2.18 -4.74
N ILE A 264 13.50 -1.98 -4.41
CA ILE A 264 14.62 -2.61 -5.12
C ILE A 264 14.99 -4.01 -4.60
N THR A 265 14.38 -4.46 -3.51
CA THR A 265 14.77 -5.74 -2.87
C THR A 265 13.99 -6.93 -3.42
N VAL A 266 12.73 -6.73 -3.81
CA VAL A 266 11.81 -7.81 -4.14
C VAL A 266 12.17 -8.42 -5.50
N SER A 267 12.70 -9.64 -5.45
CA SER A 267 13.12 -10.41 -6.64
C SER A 267 12.09 -11.47 -7.02
N HIS A 268 11.36 -12.02 -6.04
CA HIS A 268 10.45 -13.14 -6.26
C HIS A 268 9.11 -12.92 -5.55
N VAL A 269 8.01 -13.06 -6.30
CA VAL A 269 6.65 -12.95 -5.76
C VAL A 269 5.83 -14.18 -6.16
N TYR A 270 5.27 -14.86 -5.16
CA TYR A 270 4.43 -16.04 -5.33
C TYR A 270 3.07 -15.81 -4.67
N ILE A 271 1.99 -15.89 -5.43
CA ILE A 271 0.63 -15.61 -4.96
C ILE A 271 -0.25 -16.83 -5.21
N ILE A 272 -0.90 -17.32 -4.16
CA ILE A 272 -1.97 -18.32 -4.20
C ILE A 272 -3.20 -17.72 -3.56
N ALA A 273 -4.25 -17.47 -4.34
CA ALA A 273 -5.48 -16.84 -3.86
C ALA A 273 -6.71 -17.40 -4.59
N ASN A 274 -7.92 -17.14 -4.08
CA ASN A 274 -9.12 -17.55 -4.81
C ASN A 274 -9.43 -16.55 -5.94
N HIS A 275 -9.79 -15.32 -5.58
CA HIS A 275 -10.21 -14.30 -6.52
C HIS A 275 -9.50 -12.98 -6.26
N LEU A 276 -8.64 -12.58 -7.19
CA LEU A 276 -7.88 -11.33 -7.12
C LEU A 276 -8.59 -10.25 -7.94
N CYS A 277 -9.01 -9.16 -7.30
CA CYS A 277 -9.51 -7.98 -8.00
C CYS A 277 -8.37 -7.22 -8.69
N LYS A 278 -7.22 -7.08 -8.02
CA LYS A 278 -6.07 -6.36 -8.60
C LYS A 278 -4.74 -6.85 -8.04
N VAL A 279 -3.78 -7.06 -8.94
CA VAL A 279 -2.36 -7.16 -8.62
C VAL A 279 -1.63 -6.03 -9.35
N ALA A 280 -1.08 -5.06 -8.62
CA ALA A 280 -0.41 -3.90 -9.18
C ALA A 280 1.00 -3.77 -8.59
N LEU A 281 2.00 -4.32 -9.27
CA LEU A 281 3.40 -4.27 -8.83
C LEU A 281 4.14 -3.21 -9.67
N ILE A 282 4.12 -1.98 -9.16
CA ILE A 282 4.74 -0.81 -9.78
C ILE A 282 5.99 -0.45 -8.96
N GLY A 283 7.08 -0.05 -9.63
CA GLY A 283 8.32 0.30 -8.94
C GLY A 283 9.04 -0.91 -8.34
N LEU A 284 9.02 -2.08 -9.01
CA LEU A 284 9.80 -3.26 -8.58
C LEU A 284 10.93 -3.57 -9.57
N PRO A 285 11.96 -2.73 -9.73
CA PRO A 285 12.98 -2.89 -10.77
C PRO A 285 13.77 -4.20 -10.67
N SER A 286 13.84 -4.79 -9.48
CA SER A 286 14.55 -6.05 -9.22
C SER A 286 13.68 -7.30 -9.37
N LEU A 287 12.38 -7.17 -9.67
CA LEU A 287 11.48 -8.32 -9.77
C LEU A 287 11.89 -9.21 -10.96
N LYS A 288 12.36 -10.43 -10.66
CA LYS A 288 12.78 -11.44 -11.65
C LYS A 288 11.72 -12.51 -11.87
N THR A 289 11.02 -12.91 -10.80
CA THR A 289 10.04 -14.00 -10.86
C THR A 289 8.70 -13.57 -10.29
N MET A 290 7.63 -13.80 -11.04
CA MET A 290 6.26 -13.67 -10.54
C MET A 290 5.46 -14.92 -10.87
N THR A 291 4.86 -15.54 -9.86
CA THR A 291 3.92 -16.66 -10.02
C THR A 291 2.59 -16.33 -9.36
N ILE A 292 1.50 -16.47 -10.11
CA ILE A 292 0.14 -16.24 -9.61
C ILE A 292 -0.69 -17.49 -9.90
N GLN A 293 -1.24 -18.11 -8.86
CA GLN A 293 -2.20 -19.20 -8.94
C GLN A 293 -3.52 -18.75 -8.31
N CYS A 294 -4.58 -18.71 -9.12
CA CYS A 294 -5.90 -18.31 -8.63
C CYS A 294 -7.06 -18.97 -9.38
N VAL A 295 -8.27 -18.81 -8.84
CA VAL A 295 -9.50 -19.16 -9.57
C VAL A 295 -9.76 -18.11 -10.65
N SER A 296 -9.65 -16.83 -10.31
CA SER A 296 -9.80 -15.71 -11.24
C SER A 296 -9.01 -14.48 -10.81
N VAL A 297 -8.64 -13.66 -11.79
CA VAL A 297 -8.05 -12.34 -11.56
C VAL A 297 -8.65 -11.30 -12.51
N ASP A 298 -9.12 -10.18 -11.97
CA ASP A 298 -9.74 -9.12 -12.79
C ASP A 298 -8.67 -8.24 -13.45
N SER A 299 -7.57 -7.94 -12.77
CA SER A 299 -6.51 -7.06 -13.29
C SER A 299 -5.13 -7.40 -12.74
N ILE A 300 -4.14 -7.51 -13.61
CA ILE A 300 -2.71 -7.58 -13.30
C ILE A 300 -2.01 -6.45 -14.05
N GLU A 301 -1.29 -5.62 -13.32
CA GLU A 301 -0.56 -4.46 -13.83
C GLU A 301 0.88 -4.51 -13.34
N LEU A 302 1.83 -4.49 -14.27
CA LEU A 302 3.27 -4.43 -13.99
C LEU A 302 3.89 -3.21 -14.67
N ASN A 303 4.70 -2.50 -13.88
CA ASN A 303 5.62 -1.48 -14.38
C ASN A 303 4.96 -0.31 -15.16
N LEU A 304 3.74 0.10 -14.78
CA LEU A 304 2.96 1.12 -15.52
C LEU A 304 3.54 2.54 -15.51
N CYS A 305 4.50 2.83 -14.64
CA CYS A 305 5.04 4.18 -14.43
C CYS A 305 6.57 4.27 -14.37
N SER A 306 7.29 3.17 -14.64
CA SER A 306 8.76 3.22 -14.64
C SER A 306 9.28 3.51 -16.04
N ASP A 307 10.31 4.35 -16.11
CA ASP A 307 11.13 4.51 -17.31
C ASP A 307 12.14 3.35 -17.46
N ASP A 308 12.39 2.62 -16.37
CA ASP A 308 13.30 1.48 -16.37
C ASP A 308 12.61 0.21 -16.88
N GLN A 309 13.38 -0.53 -17.68
CA GLN A 309 12.93 -1.81 -18.19
C GLN A 309 12.99 -2.88 -17.10
N LEU A 310 11.83 -3.46 -16.78
CA LEU A 310 11.72 -4.58 -15.85
C LEU A 310 12.18 -5.89 -16.53
N VAL A 311 13.16 -6.59 -15.97
CA VAL A 311 13.65 -7.87 -16.52
C VAL A 311 13.08 -9.05 -15.75
N LEU A 312 12.06 -9.69 -16.31
CA LEU A 312 11.45 -10.90 -15.75
C LEU A 312 12.07 -12.16 -16.38
N ASP A 313 12.75 -12.94 -15.54
CA ASP A 313 13.22 -14.27 -15.88
C ASP A 313 12.05 -15.24 -16.06
N SER A 314 11.01 -15.10 -15.22
CA SER A 314 9.84 -15.98 -15.26
C SER A 314 8.57 -15.27 -14.79
N CYS A 315 7.54 -15.27 -15.64
CA CYS A 315 6.20 -14.85 -15.27
C CYS A 315 5.20 -15.97 -15.58
N VAL A 316 4.62 -16.56 -14.52
CA VAL A 316 3.66 -17.67 -14.63
C VAL A 316 2.34 -17.26 -14.00
N ILE A 317 1.28 -17.24 -14.80
CA ILE A 317 -0.07 -16.89 -14.35
C ILE A 317 -0.99 -18.07 -14.66
N GLN A 318 -1.54 -18.70 -13.62
CA GLN A 318 -2.51 -19.78 -13.73
C GLN A 318 -3.82 -19.32 -13.08
N ALA A 319 -4.83 -19.07 -13.92
CA ALA A 319 -6.15 -18.69 -13.49
C ALA A 319 -7.18 -19.70 -14.02
N LEU A 320 -7.87 -20.40 -13.11
CA LEU A 320 -8.78 -21.50 -13.50
C LEU A 320 -9.97 -21.06 -14.37
N THR A 321 -10.37 -19.79 -14.29
CA THR A 321 -11.58 -19.30 -14.97
C THR A 321 -11.32 -18.09 -15.88
N VAL A 322 -10.70 -17.02 -15.37
CA VAL A 322 -10.53 -15.81 -16.16
C VAL A 322 -9.33 -14.98 -15.70
N VAL A 323 -8.64 -14.41 -16.69
CA VAL A 323 -7.78 -13.22 -16.55
C VAL A 323 -8.51 -12.06 -17.24
N GLY A 324 -8.94 -11.06 -16.47
CA GLY A 324 -9.62 -9.89 -17.02
C GLY A 324 -8.67 -9.04 -17.85
N PHE A 325 -7.84 -8.26 -17.18
CA PHE A 325 -6.83 -7.40 -17.79
C PHE A 325 -5.44 -7.81 -17.36
N LEU A 326 -4.53 -7.96 -18.34
CA LEU A 326 -3.10 -8.14 -18.11
C LEU A 326 -2.38 -6.98 -18.81
N ARG A 327 -1.65 -6.15 -18.05
CA ARG A 327 -0.92 -4.99 -18.58
C ARG A 327 0.53 -5.01 -18.12
N PHE A 328 1.45 -5.29 -19.03
CA PHE A 328 2.89 -5.21 -18.80
C PHE A 328 3.47 -4.09 -19.66
N PHE A 329 4.20 -3.18 -19.02
CA PHE A 329 4.79 -2.01 -19.66
C PHE A 329 6.30 -2.09 -19.52
N ASP A 330 7.03 -1.94 -20.63
CA ASP A 330 8.49 -1.88 -20.62
C ASP A 330 9.17 -3.11 -19.99
N CYS A 331 8.55 -4.27 -20.08
CA CYS A 331 9.13 -5.51 -19.54
C CYS A 331 9.97 -6.26 -20.58
N LYS A 332 11.15 -6.76 -20.20
CA LYS A 332 11.86 -7.83 -20.90
C LYS A 332 11.45 -9.18 -20.30
N LEU A 333 10.84 -10.03 -21.11
CA LEU A 333 10.28 -11.30 -20.68
C LEU A 333 11.10 -12.46 -21.26
N ASN A 334 11.82 -13.19 -20.40
CA ASN A 334 12.54 -14.41 -20.81
C ASN A 334 11.60 -15.62 -20.84
N LEU A 335 10.58 -15.64 -19.97
CA LEU A 335 9.52 -16.63 -19.96
C LEU A 335 8.19 -15.99 -19.54
N LEU A 336 7.15 -16.22 -20.34
CA LEU A 336 5.77 -15.84 -20.05
C LEU A 336 4.86 -17.05 -20.29
N SER A 337 4.17 -17.50 -19.25
CA SER A 337 3.20 -18.58 -19.32
C SER A 337 1.89 -18.12 -18.71
N ILE A 338 0.83 -18.07 -19.50
CA ILE A 338 -0.50 -17.67 -19.05
C ILE A 338 -1.43 -18.84 -19.35
N CYS A 339 -1.96 -19.47 -18.30
CA CYS A 339 -2.87 -20.59 -18.40
C CYS A 339 -4.24 -20.17 -17.86
N THR A 340 -5.17 -19.89 -18.77
CA THR A 340 -6.57 -19.58 -18.42
C THR A 340 -7.51 -19.90 -19.57
N PRO A 341 -8.73 -20.40 -19.31
CA PRO A 341 -9.69 -20.66 -20.38
C PRO A 341 -10.25 -19.37 -21.01
N LEU A 342 -10.03 -18.19 -20.40
CA LEU A 342 -10.46 -16.90 -20.94
C LEU A 342 -9.53 -15.77 -20.49
N ALA A 343 -8.95 -15.04 -21.44
CA ALA A 343 -8.21 -13.81 -21.20
C ALA A 343 -8.91 -12.65 -21.94
N ARG A 344 -9.49 -11.68 -21.24
CA ARG A 344 -10.27 -10.64 -21.97
C ARG A 344 -9.34 -9.66 -22.69
N THR A 345 -8.31 -9.17 -22.03
CA THR A 345 -7.40 -8.18 -22.60
C THR A 345 -5.98 -8.42 -22.12
N ILE A 346 -5.06 -8.56 -23.08
CA ILE A 346 -3.62 -8.65 -22.83
C ILE A 346 -2.96 -7.46 -23.53
N VAL A 347 -2.22 -6.67 -22.76
CA VAL A 347 -1.44 -5.51 -23.22
C VAL A 347 0.01 -5.73 -22.82
N LEU A 348 0.88 -5.89 -23.82
CA LEU A 348 2.32 -5.95 -23.68
C LEU A 348 2.88 -4.73 -24.42
N TYR A 349 3.03 -3.62 -23.72
CA TYR A 349 3.45 -2.35 -24.31
C TYR A 349 4.96 -2.16 -24.15
N ARG A 350 5.66 -1.94 -25.26
CA ARG A 350 7.14 -1.83 -25.29
C ARG A 350 7.86 -3.03 -24.68
N CYS A 351 7.21 -4.18 -24.62
CA CYS A 351 7.82 -5.38 -24.07
C CYS A 351 8.83 -6.00 -25.03
N GLN A 352 9.92 -6.54 -24.49
CA GLN A 352 10.91 -7.31 -25.25
C GLN A 352 10.72 -8.80 -24.96
N MET A 353 10.32 -9.55 -25.98
CA MET A 353 10.21 -11.01 -25.91
C MET A 353 10.49 -11.62 -27.29
N THR A 354 10.84 -12.90 -27.32
CA THR A 354 11.00 -13.64 -28.57
C THR A 354 9.65 -14.17 -29.07
N ASP A 355 9.57 -14.51 -30.35
CA ASP A 355 8.40 -15.17 -30.95
C ASP A 355 7.96 -16.41 -30.15
N TYR A 356 8.92 -17.20 -29.68
CA TYR A 356 8.66 -18.40 -28.87
C TYR A 356 7.99 -18.07 -27.54
N VAL A 357 8.47 -17.05 -26.82
CA VAL A 357 7.91 -16.64 -25.53
C VAL A 357 6.46 -16.15 -25.70
N LEU A 358 6.20 -15.35 -26.74
CA LEU A 358 4.84 -14.93 -27.06
C LEU A 358 3.96 -16.13 -27.41
N GLN A 359 4.43 -17.04 -28.27
CA GLN A 359 3.67 -18.22 -28.67
C GLN A 359 3.31 -19.11 -27.48
N MET A 360 4.25 -19.30 -26.55
CA MET A 360 4.00 -20.06 -25.31
C MET A 360 2.91 -19.44 -24.45
N ALA A 361 2.92 -18.11 -24.29
CA ALA A 361 1.88 -17.39 -23.57
C ALA A 361 0.50 -17.52 -24.24
N LEU A 362 0.48 -17.45 -25.57
CA LEU A 362 -0.74 -17.54 -26.39
C LEU A 362 -1.36 -18.95 -26.42
N ILE A 363 -0.55 -20.01 -26.38
CA ILE A 363 -1.03 -21.41 -26.37
C ILE A 363 -1.84 -21.71 -25.10
N GLY A 364 -1.44 -21.16 -23.95
CA GLY A 364 -2.16 -21.36 -22.68
C GLY A 364 -3.44 -20.53 -22.55
N CYS A 365 -3.71 -19.62 -23.51
CA CYS A 365 -4.86 -18.72 -23.53
C CYS A 365 -5.59 -18.77 -24.88
N SER A 366 -6.41 -19.80 -25.09
CA SER A 366 -7.11 -20.02 -26.37
C SER A 366 -8.18 -18.96 -26.69
N ASN A 367 -8.65 -18.24 -25.68
CA ASN A 367 -9.76 -17.30 -25.78
C ASN A 367 -9.31 -15.89 -25.37
N ILE A 368 -8.53 -15.25 -26.23
CA ILE A 368 -8.14 -13.85 -26.06
C ILE A 368 -9.09 -12.98 -26.88
N ALA A 369 -9.75 -11.98 -26.27
CA ALA A 369 -10.58 -11.05 -27.04
C ALA A 369 -9.73 -9.91 -27.62
N HIS A 370 -8.88 -9.28 -26.81
CA HIS A 370 -8.07 -8.12 -27.23
C HIS A 370 -6.59 -8.39 -26.93
N LEU A 371 -5.75 -8.29 -27.95
CA LEU A 371 -4.30 -8.44 -27.83
C LEU A 371 -3.60 -7.17 -28.33
N ASN A 372 -2.80 -6.56 -27.47
CA ASN A 372 -2.00 -5.39 -27.80
C ASN A 372 -0.52 -5.70 -27.55
N LEU A 373 0.28 -5.65 -28.62
CA LEU A 373 1.72 -5.90 -28.67
C LEU A 373 2.47 -4.63 -29.13
N GLU A 374 1.89 -3.45 -28.92
CA GLU A 374 2.45 -2.18 -29.39
C GLU A 374 3.92 -2.01 -28.98
N LYS A 375 4.75 -1.67 -29.97
CA LYS A 375 6.21 -1.45 -29.84
C LYS A 375 6.98 -2.64 -29.29
N CYS A 376 6.49 -3.86 -29.47
CA CYS A 376 7.25 -5.09 -29.19
C CYS A 376 8.27 -5.36 -30.31
N ARG A 377 9.40 -4.65 -30.28
CA ARG A 377 10.34 -4.57 -31.40
C ARG A 377 11.10 -5.84 -31.73
N ASN A 378 11.15 -6.84 -30.85
CA ASN A 378 11.92 -8.08 -31.08
C ASN A 378 11.11 -9.20 -31.76
N LEU A 379 9.84 -8.93 -32.09
CA LEU A 379 8.97 -9.91 -32.74
C LEU A 379 9.22 -9.90 -34.25
N GLU A 380 9.62 -11.03 -34.80
CA GLU A 380 9.81 -11.22 -36.24
C GLU A 380 8.63 -11.95 -36.87
N LYS A 381 8.09 -12.95 -36.15
CA LYS A 381 6.99 -13.79 -36.59
C LYS A 381 5.96 -13.96 -35.49
N VAL A 382 4.72 -13.62 -35.80
CA VAL A 382 3.61 -13.75 -34.85
C VAL A 382 2.56 -14.67 -35.44
N ALA A 383 2.21 -15.74 -34.72
CA ALA A 383 1.18 -16.68 -35.10
C ALA A 383 0.06 -16.72 -34.05
N ILE A 384 -1.15 -16.41 -34.49
CA ILE A 384 -2.31 -16.20 -33.63
C ILE A 384 -3.45 -17.07 -34.18
N GLN A 385 -3.82 -18.09 -33.40
CA GLN A 385 -4.88 -19.05 -33.67
C GLN A 385 -5.93 -18.99 -32.55
N GLN A 386 -6.54 -17.82 -32.36
CA GLN A 386 -7.52 -17.57 -31.30
C GLN A 386 -8.89 -17.30 -31.89
N CYS A 387 -9.86 -18.17 -31.56
CA CYS A 387 -11.22 -18.10 -32.09
C CYS A 387 -11.94 -16.79 -31.71
N LEU A 388 -11.67 -16.24 -30.53
CA LEU A 388 -12.39 -15.08 -29.98
C LEU A 388 -11.68 -13.74 -30.16
N LEU A 389 -10.53 -13.70 -30.85
CA LEU A 389 -9.76 -12.47 -30.99
C LEU A 389 -10.49 -11.49 -31.89
N ARG A 390 -10.87 -10.34 -31.32
CA ARG A 390 -11.58 -9.24 -31.99
C ARG A 390 -10.68 -8.09 -32.39
N TYR A 391 -9.66 -7.80 -31.58
CA TYR A 391 -8.76 -6.67 -31.84
C TYR A 391 -7.31 -7.10 -31.64
N LEU A 392 -6.48 -6.82 -32.65
CA LEU A 392 -5.05 -7.03 -32.60
C LEU A 392 -4.33 -5.70 -32.88
N ASN A 393 -3.52 -5.25 -31.92
CA ASN A 393 -2.69 -4.06 -32.09
C ASN A 393 -1.21 -4.45 -32.13
N MET A 394 -0.55 -4.16 -33.25
CA MET A 394 0.88 -4.39 -33.50
C MET A 394 1.62 -3.07 -33.76
N PHE A 395 1.03 -1.92 -33.41
CA PHE A 395 1.59 -0.60 -33.76
C PHE A 395 3.07 -0.46 -33.35
N GLY A 396 3.92 -0.06 -34.29
CA GLY A 396 5.36 0.16 -34.05
C GLY A 396 6.20 -1.10 -33.86
N CYS A 397 5.69 -2.28 -34.24
CA CYS A 397 6.47 -3.54 -34.28
C CYS A 397 7.37 -3.59 -35.53
N SER A 398 8.40 -2.74 -35.56
CA SER A 398 9.25 -2.48 -36.73
C SER A 398 10.03 -3.68 -37.28
N GLN A 399 10.25 -4.75 -36.50
CA GLN A 399 10.96 -5.95 -36.97
C GLN A 399 10.02 -7.06 -37.44
N LEU A 400 8.70 -6.85 -37.37
CA LEU A 400 7.71 -7.85 -37.74
C LEU A 400 7.75 -8.10 -39.26
N GLN A 401 8.07 -9.32 -39.65
CA GLN A 401 8.15 -9.75 -41.05
C GLN A 401 6.95 -10.59 -41.46
N GLN A 402 6.42 -11.40 -40.55
CA GLN A 402 5.35 -12.36 -40.85
C GLN A 402 4.28 -12.34 -39.77
N LEU A 403 3.02 -12.25 -40.20
CA LEU A 403 1.86 -12.31 -39.32
C LEU A 403 0.91 -13.40 -39.81
N TYR A 404 0.71 -14.44 -39.00
CA TYR A 404 -0.21 -15.54 -39.29
C TYR A 404 -1.44 -15.42 -38.41
N LEU A 405 -2.62 -15.20 -39.01
CA LEU A 405 -3.88 -15.07 -38.28
C LEU A 405 -4.86 -16.15 -38.72
N ASP A 406 -5.36 -16.90 -37.74
CA ASP A 406 -6.58 -17.70 -37.85
C ASP A 406 -7.56 -17.24 -36.76
N CYS A 407 -8.16 -16.08 -37.01
CA CYS A 407 -9.05 -15.38 -36.08
C CYS A 407 -10.34 -15.00 -36.82
N PRO A 408 -11.37 -15.86 -36.82
CA PRO A 408 -12.61 -15.62 -37.55
C PRO A 408 -13.37 -14.39 -37.03
N GLU A 409 -13.25 -14.10 -35.73
CA GLU A 409 -13.92 -12.98 -35.06
C GLU A 409 -13.13 -11.66 -35.11
N LEU A 410 -12.02 -11.60 -35.84
CA LEU A 410 -11.17 -10.41 -35.88
C LEU A 410 -11.87 -9.26 -36.61
N LEU A 411 -12.16 -8.19 -35.87
CA LEU A 411 -12.86 -6.98 -36.34
C LEU A 411 -11.88 -5.89 -36.76
N ALA A 412 -10.77 -5.74 -36.03
CA ALA A 412 -9.76 -4.73 -36.34
C ALA A 412 -8.32 -5.22 -36.14
N LEU A 413 -7.44 -4.72 -37.00
CA LEU A 413 -6.01 -4.99 -37.01
C LEU A 413 -5.25 -3.66 -37.12
N ASN A 414 -4.31 -3.39 -36.22
CA ASN A 414 -3.44 -2.22 -36.32
C ASN A 414 -2.01 -2.64 -36.63
N LEU A 415 -1.51 -2.26 -37.81
CA LEU A 415 -0.13 -2.47 -38.25
C LEU A 415 0.63 -1.15 -38.41
N GLY A 416 0.11 -0.02 -37.91
CA GLY A 416 0.75 1.29 -38.06
C GLY A 416 2.19 1.30 -37.59
N GLU A 417 3.08 1.93 -38.34
CA GLU A 417 4.53 1.97 -38.08
C GLU A 417 5.23 0.60 -37.99
N CYS A 418 4.64 -0.47 -38.53
CA CYS A 418 5.33 -1.73 -38.81
C CYS A 418 6.19 -1.62 -40.08
N ALA A 419 6.99 -2.65 -40.38
CA ALA A 419 7.71 -2.74 -41.64
C ALA A 419 6.73 -2.81 -42.83
N GLU A 420 7.01 -2.05 -43.89
CA GLU A 420 6.21 -2.07 -45.12
C GLU A 420 6.21 -3.44 -45.80
N SER A 421 7.25 -4.25 -45.58
CA SER A 421 7.43 -5.59 -46.15
C SER A 421 6.74 -6.71 -45.38
N ILE A 422 5.86 -6.39 -44.42
CA ILE A 422 5.17 -7.40 -43.62
C ILE A 422 4.29 -8.29 -44.49
N ARG A 423 4.43 -9.61 -44.33
CA ARG A 423 3.63 -10.62 -45.02
C ARG A 423 2.51 -11.11 -44.10
N LEU A 424 1.27 -10.88 -44.51
CA LEU A 424 0.09 -11.30 -43.76
C LEU A 424 -0.45 -12.61 -44.35
N PHE A 425 -0.61 -13.62 -43.50
CA PHE A 425 -1.20 -14.90 -43.84
C PHE A 425 -2.51 -15.08 -43.07
N LEU A 426 -3.63 -15.21 -43.80
CA LEU A 426 -4.92 -15.56 -43.21
C LEU A 426 -5.25 -17.00 -43.54
N LYS A 427 -5.46 -17.84 -42.50
CA LYS A 427 -5.72 -19.28 -42.65
C LYS A 427 -4.68 -19.99 -43.54
N GLY A 428 -3.41 -19.58 -43.41
CA GLY A 428 -2.28 -20.13 -44.17
C GLY A 428 -2.11 -19.59 -45.59
N ILE A 429 -2.98 -18.68 -46.06
CA ILE A 429 -2.91 -18.07 -47.38
C ILE A 429 -2.40 -16.64 -47.24
N GLU A 430 -1.33 -16.29 -47.95
CA GLU A 430 -0.83 -14.91 -48.02
C GLU A 430 -1.89 -13.98 -48.62
N GLN A 431 -2.15 -12.86 -47.96
CA GLN A 431 -3.13 -11.86 -48.37
C GLN A 431 -2.43 -10.56 -48.72
N ASP A 432 -2.93 -9.87 -49.74
CA ASP A 432 -2.59 -8.47 -49.96
C ASP A 432 -3.31 -7.62 -48.90
N LEU A 433 -2.56 -6.80 -48.15
CA LEU A 433 -3.12 -5.92 -47.13
C LEU A 433 -4.15 -4.95 -47.71
N THR A 434 -4.00 -4.54 -48.96
CA THR A 434 -4.91 -3.59 -49.61
C THR A 434 -6.31 -4.18 -49.87
N GLU A 435 -6.40 -5.50 -50.06
CA GLU A 435 -7.68 -6.20 -50.29
C GLU A 435 -8.49 -6.38 -48.99
N LEU A 436 -7.83 -6.33 -47.84
CA LEU A 436 -8.43 -6.57 -46.51
C LEU A 436 -9.30 -5.42 -46.00
N CYS A 437 -9.11 -4.20 -46.51
CA CYS A 437 -9.86 -3.02 -46.07
C CYS A 437 -11.37 -3.13 -46.26
N CYS A 438 -11.83 -3.94 -47.22
CA CYS A 438 -13.25 -4.10 -47.49
C CYS A 438 -13.98 -4.90 -46.39
N GLN A 439 -13.26 -5.62 -45.53
CA GLN A 439 -13.86 -6.57 -44.57
C GLN A 439 -13.57 -6.24 -43.11
N LYS A 440 -12.45 -5.57 -42.82
CA LYS A 440 -11.97 -5.33 -41.46
C LYS A 440 -11.40 -3.92 -41.34
N TYR A 441 -11.45 -3.36 -40.12
CA TYR A 441 -10.76 -2.11 -39.86
C TYR A 441 -9.25 -2.36 -39.74
N VAL A 442 -8.50 -2.05 -40.79
CA VAL A 442 -7.04 -2.23 -40.85
C VAL A 442 -6.36 -0.87 -40.82
N VAL A 443 -5.45 -0.67 -39.87
CA VAL A 443 -4.48 0.43 -39.91
C VAL A 443 -3.22 -0.09 -40.59
N PHE A 444 -2.79 0.54 -41.67
CA PHE A 444 -1.67 0.13 -42.50
C PHE A 444 -0.31 0.53 -41.94
N PRO A 445 0.79 -0.15 -42.35
CA PRO A 445 2.16 0.19 -41.94
C PRO A 445 2.57 1.67 -42.06
N HIS A 446 2.10 2.39 -43.08
CA HIS A 446 2.44 3.79 -43.31
C HIS A 446 1.58 4.79 -42.51
N GLU A 447 0.58 4.31 -41.77
CA GLU A 447 -0.32 5.16 -40.98
C GLU A 447 0.17 5.26 -39.53
N SER A 448 0.06 6.45 -38.94
CA SER A 448 0.42 6.70 -37.53
C SER A 448 -0.85 6.81 -36.66
N VAL A 449 -1.74 5.82 -36.75
CA VAL A 449 -2.96 5.77 -35.95
C VAL A 449 -2.75 4.87 -34.73
N ARG A 450 -2.67 5.48 -33.55
CA ARG A 450 -2.47 4.78 -32.28
C ARG A 450 -3.79 4.46 -31.59
N TRP A 451 -3.91 3.25 -31.05
CA TRP A 451 -5.04 2.87 -30.19
C TRP A 451 -4.71 3.04 -28.70
N THR A 452 -5.73 3.26 -27.87
CA THR A 452 -5.54 3.35 -26.41
C THR A 452 -5.28 1.98 -25.79
N HIS A 453 -4.60 1.94 -24.64
CA HIS A 453 -4.37 0.69 -23.87
C HIS A 453 -5.52 0.36 -22.90
N SER A 454 -6.43 1.31 -22.70
CA SER A 454 -7.49 1.23 -21.70
C SER A 454 -8.79 0.68 -22.27
N PHE A 455 -9.07 0.95 -23.55
CA PHE A 455 -10.35 0.64 -24.18
C PHE A 455 -10.15 -0.03 -25.54
N PRO A 456 -11.12 -0.86 -25.97
CA PRO A 456 -11.17 -1.34 -27.35
C PRO A 456 -11.20 -0.14 -28.30
N PRO A 457 -10.59 -0.22 -29.49
CA PRO A 457 -10.70 0.86 -30.46
C PRO A 457 -12.18 1.08 -30.80
N GLN A 458 -12.59 2.35 -30.77
CA GLN A 458 -13.90 2.74 -31.28
C GLN A 458 -13.83 2.66 -32.81
N ILE A 459 -14.34 1.57 -33.37
CA ILE A 459 -14.48 1.43 -34.81
C ILE A 459 -15.63 2.35 -35.22
N TYR A 460 -15.32 3.52 -35.76
CA TYR A 460 -16.31 4.33 -36.46
C TYR A 460 -16.65 3.56 -37.74
N ALA A 461 -17.84 2.96 -37.79
CA ALA A 461 -18.35 2.38 -39.01
C ALA A 461 -18.55 3.52 -40.02
N PHE A 462 -17.61 3.66 -40.95
CA PHE A 462 -17.80 4.48 -42.14
C PHE A 462 -18.78 3.69 -43.03
N ASN A 463 -20.07 4.00 -42.89
CA ASN A 463 -21.13 3.47 -43.77
C ASN A 463 -21.01 4.01 -45.19
#